data_AF-A0A1F3SKY0-F1
#
_entry.id   AF-A0A1F3SKY0-F1
#
_cell.length_a   1.000
_cell.length_b   1.000
_cell.length_c   1.000
_cell.angle_alpha   90.00
_cell.angle_beta   90.00
_cell.angle_gamma   90.00
#
_symmetry.space_group_name_H-M   'P 1'
#
loop_
_entity.id
_entity.type
_entity.pdbx_description
1 polymer ?
#
loop_
_entity_poly.entity_id
_entity_poly.type
_entity_poly.pdbx_seq_one_letter_code
_entity_poly.pdbx_strand_id
1 'polypeptide(L)'
;MDMVLKLDRTSSKKTKILGIVILSIWLISEFLRSEQSAEPTNEETYVSPPSYEVLGRGLVYNCKGKHWACVNQEAYFACRNNMNWNSKNRKPHECYTFNVYASDEDCEVIQRYNINTLAKTDFCNQ
;
A
#
# COMPACT_ATOMS: atom_id res chain seq x y z
N MET A 1 28.70 54.18 17.40
CA MET A 1 27.32 54.06 16.89
C MET A 1 26.84 52.70 17.38
N ASP A 2 26.48 52.63 18.67
CA ASP A 2 25.08 52.60 19.15
C ASP A 2 24.67 51.12 19.30
N MET A 3 24.07 50.62 20.38
CA MET A 3 23.61 51.21 21.62
C MET A 3 23.37 50.00 22.55
N VAL A 4 23.96 50.04 23.73
CA VAL A 4 23.70 49.11 24.83
C VAL A 4 22.30 49.41 25.41
N LEU A 5 21.49 48.35 25.47
CA LEU A 5 20.41 48.03 26.43
C LEU A 5 19.54 49.17 26.99
N LYS A 6 18.22 49.01 26.79
CA LYS A 6 17.22 49.28 27.85
C LYS A 6 16.20 48.14 27.91
N LEU A 7 16.44 47.24 28.85
CA LEU A 7 15.46 46.31 29.40
C LEU A 7 14.46 47.12 30.23
N ASP A 8 13.20 47.20 29.78
CA ASP A 8 12.11 47.63 30.63
C ASP A 8 11.31 46.43 31.16
N ARG A 9 11.18 46.45 32.48
CA ARG A 9 10.66 45.43 33.37
C ARG A 9 9.15 45.63 33.53
N THR A 10 8.31 44.79 32.90
CA THR A 10 6.88 44.70 33.28
C THR A 10 6.40 43.25 33.43
N SER A 11 6.43 42.82 34.70
CA SER A 11 5.28 42.29 35.44
C SER A 11 4.57 41.03 34.89
N SER A 12 5.12 39.88 35.28
CA SER A 12 4.49 38.91 36.23
C SER A 12 3.18 38.17 35.84
N LYS A 13 2.50 38.45 34.73
CA LYS A 13 1.27 37.72 34.34
C LYS A 13 1.38 36.89 33.05
N LYS A 14 2.36 37.19 32.19
CA LYS A 14 2.56 36.50 30.90
C LYS A 14 3.20 35.10 31.03
N THR A 15 4.02 34.88 32.07
CA THR A 15 4.74 33.61 32.25
C THR A 15 3.83 32.45 32.67
N LYS A 16 2.77 32.72 33.44
CA LYS A 16 1.80 31.67 33.84
C LYS A 16 0.94 31.20 32.67
N ILE A 17 0.50 32.12 31.82
CA ILE A 17 -0.35 31.82 30.66
C ILE A 17 0.43 31.03 29.62
N LEU A 18 1.70 31.39 29.36
CA LEU A 18 2.56 30.64 28.44
C LEU A 18 2.81 29.21 28.95
N GLY A 19 3.00 29.01 30.26
CA GLY A 19 3.13 27.69 30.85
C GLY A 19 1.86 26.83 30.71
N ILE A 20 0.67 27.43 30.92
CA ILE A 20 -0.62 26.73 30.75
C ILE A 20 -0.84 26.32 29.29
N VAL A 21 -0.50 27.18 28.33
CA VAL A 21 -0.63 26.88 26.89
C VAL A 21 0.34 25.78 26.47
N ILE A 22 1.56 25.75 26.99
CA ILE A 22 2.52 24.68 26.69
C ILE A 22 2.07 23.34 27.30
N LEU A 23 1.55 23.35 28.54
CA LEU A 23 0.98 22.17 29.20
C LEU A 23 -0.26 21.63 28.47
N SER A 24 -1.13 22.51 27.97
CA SER A 24 -2.29 22.07 27.19
C SER A 24 -1.89 21.53 25.82
N ILE A 25 -0.91 22.13 25.14
CA ILE A 25 -0.36 21.60 23.88
C ILE A 25 0.29 20.22 24.11
N TRP A 26 1.06 20.04 25.19
CA TRP A 26 1.63 18.72 25.57
C TRP A 26 0.55 17.68 25.86
N LEU A 27 -0.47 18.03 26.65
CA LEU A 27 -1.60 17.13 26.94
C LEU A 27 -2.39 16.76 25.67
N ILE A 28 -2.61 17.71 24.76
CA ILE A 28 -3.29 17.45 23.48
C ILE A 28 -2.41 16.57 22.58
N SER A 29 -1.08 16.77 22.56
CA SER A 29 -0.18 15.89 21.79
C SER A 29 -0.14 14.45 22.30
N GLU A 30 -0.26 14.24 23.62
CA GLU A 30 -0.34 12.89 24.21
C GLU A 30 -1.67 12.22 23.86
N PHE A 31 -2.77 12.98 23.84
CA PHE A 31 -4.12 12.50 23.48
C PHE A 31 -4.22 12.11 21.99
N LEU A 32 -3.65 12.91 21.08
CA LEU A 32 -3.57 12.62 19.64
C LEU A 32 -2.73 11.38 19.31
N ARG A 33 -1.96 10.86 20.27
CA ARG A 33 -1.18 9.61 20.10
C ARG A 33 -2.02 8.34 20.33
N SER A 34 -3.21 8.45 20.92
CA SER A 34 -4.03 7.30 21.32
C SER A 34 -4.92 6.71 20.22
N GLU A 35 -5.08 7.39 19.08
CA GLU A 35 -5.89 6.92 17.93
C GLU A 35 -5.06 6.25 16.83
N GLN A 36 -3.84 5.79 17.12
CA GLN A 36 -3.17 4.88 16.19
C GLN A 36 -3.82 3.50 16.34
N SER A 37 -4.96 3.34 15.66
CA SER A 37 -5.61 2.06 15.46
C SER A 37 -4.55 1.06 15.06
N ALA A 38 -4.42 -0.01 15.85
CA ALA A 38 -3.67 -1.17 15.46
C ALA A 38 -4.09 -1.53 14.03
N GLU A 39 -3.18 -1.34 13.06
CA GLU A 39 -3.33 -2.01 11.78
C GLU A 39 -3.45 -3.49 12.11
N PRO A 40 -4.46 -4.20 11.57
CA PRO A 40 -4.49 -5.64 11.70
C PRO A 40 -3.19 -6.15 11.09
N THR A 41 -2.29 -6.67 11.93
CA THR A 41 -1.18 -7.51 11.50
C THR A 41 -1.81 -8.79 10.99
N ASN A 42 -2.34 -8.71 9.77
CA ASN A 42 -2.68 -9.87 8.98
C ASN A 42 -1.33 -10.50 8.66
N GLU A 43 -0.90 -11.42 9.52
CA GLU A 43 0.17 -12.34 9.17
C GLU A 43 -0.29 -13.05 7.90
N GLU A 44 0.18 -12.54 6.76
CA GLU A 44 -0.12 -13.07 5.44
C GLU A 44 0.43 -14.50 5.38
N THR A 45 -0.42 -15.42 5.79
CA THR A 45 -0.22 -16.84 5.64
C THR A 45 -0.24 -17.15 4.15
N TYR A 46 0.76 -17.91 3.70
CA TYR A 46 0.88 -18.30 2.30
C TYR A 46 -0.42 -18.96 1.82
N VAL A 47 -1.05 -18.37 0.80
CA VAL A 47 -2.21 -18.96 0.13
C VAL A 47 -1.72 -19.60 -1.17
N SER A 48 -2.03 -20.88 -1.35
CA SER A 48 -1.71 -21.61 -2.57
C SER A 48 -2.27 -20.90 -3.82
N PRO A 49 -1.61 -21.01 -4.99
CA PRO A 49 -2.07 -20.33 -6.19
C PRO A 49 -3.52 -20.70 -6.52
N PRO A 50 -4.37 -19.72 -6.88
CA PRO A 50 -5.78 -19.95 -7.18
C PRO A 50 -5.97 -20.74 -8.48
N SER A 51 -7.14 -21.33 -8.65
CA SER A 51 -7.59 -21.89 -9.94
C SER A 51 -7.83 -20.76 -10.94
N TYR A 52 -7.30 -20.93 -12.15
CA TYR A 52 -7.49 -20.01 -13.28
C TYR A 52 -8.73 -20.34 -14.12
N GLU A 53 -9.56 -21.28 -13.66
CA GLU A 53 -10.78 -21.71 -14.37
C GLU A 53 -11.97 -20.79 -14.11
N VAL A 54 -11.90 -19.95 -13.07
CA VAL A 54 -12.97 -19.01 -12.73
C VAL A 54 -12.69 -17.66 -13.38
N LEU A 55 -13.37 -17.41 -14.49
CA LEU A 55 -13.30 -16.17 -15.25
C LEU A 55 -13.72 -14.96 -14.40
N GLY A 56 -13.08 -13.82 -14.65
CA GLY A 56 -13.41 -12.56 -14.02
C GLY A 56 -12.60 -11.40 -14.61
N ARG A 57 -12.91 -10.18 -14.16
CA ARG A 57 -12.36 -8.93 -14.70
C ARG A 57 -10.87 -8.68 -14.40
N GLY A 58 -10.24 -9.47 -13.55
CA GLY A 58 -8.85 -9.24 -13.13
C GLY A 58 -7.88 -9.93 -14.07
N LEU A 59 -7.01 -9.18 -14.75
CA LEU A 59 -5.96 -9.77 -15.58
C LEU A 59 -4.70 -10.01 -14.75
N VAL A 60 -4.26 -11.26 -14.75
CA VAL A 60 -3.01 -11.70 -14.13
C VAL A 60 -2.16 -12.46 -15.13
N TYR A 61 -0.86 -12.47 -14.89
CA TYR A 61 0.06 -13.38 -15.57
C TYR A 61 0.53 -14.45 -14.60
N ASN A 62 0.36 -15.72 -14.99
CA ASN A 62 0.87 -16.85 -14.25
C ASN A 62 2.34 -17.07 -14.62
N CYS A 63 3.28 -16.73 -13.73
CA CYS A 63 4.72 -16.86 -14.01
C CYS A 63 5.17 -18.33 -14.04
N LYS A 64 4.53 -19.21 -13.27
CA LYS A 64 4.81 -20.66 -13.28
C LYS A 64 4.31 -21.32 -14.57
N GLY A 65 3.06 -21.03 -14.94
CA GLY A 65 2.38 -21.59 -16.10
C GLY A 65 2.62 -20.83 -17.41
N LYS A 66 3.30 -19.69 -17.37
CA LYS A 66 3.66 -18.81 -18.49
C LYS A 66 2.48 -18.44 -19.40
N HIS A 67 1.37 -18.01 -18.81
CA HIS A 67 0.19 -17.59 -19.56
C HIS A 67 -0.55 -16.44 -18.89
N TRP A 68 -1.27 -15.67 -19.70
CA TRP A 68 -2.21 -14.65 -19.26
C TRP A 68 -3.53 -15.30 -18.86
N ALA A 69 -4.14 -14.85 -17.77
CA ALA A 69 -5.42 -15.35 -17.27
C ALA A 69 -6.29 -14.20 -16.76
N CYS A 70 -7.57 -14.23 -17.16
CA CYS A 70 -8.62 -13.44 -16.55
C CYS A 70 -9.16 -14.23 -15.36
N VAL A 71 -9.10 -13.63 -14.17
CA VAL A 71 -9.44 -14.27 -12.91
C VAL A 71 -10.43 -13.43 -12.11
N ASN A 72 -11.15 -14.11 -11.22
CA ASN A 72 -12.05 -13.46 -10.28
C ASN A 72 -11.31 -12.60 -9.23
N GLN A 73 -12.09 -11.86 -8.45
CA GLN A 73 -11.58 -10.95 -7.43
C GLN A 73 -10.70 -11.65 -6.39
N GLU A 74 -11.12 -12.82 -5.90
CA GLU A 74 -10.39 -13.57 -4.87
C GLU A 74 -9.00 -13.99 -5.37
N ALA A 75 -8.94 -14.58 -6.56
CA ALA A 75 -7.69 -15.00 -7.18
C ALA A 75 -6.76 -13.82 -7.48
N TYR A 76 -7.32 -12.68 -7.91
CA TYR A 76 -6.55 -11.46 -8.15
C TYR A 76 -5.89 -10.96 -6.86
N PHE A 77 -6.64 -10.88 -5.76
CA PHE A 77 -6.10 -10.44 -4.47
C PHE A 77 -5.11 -11.45 -3.89
N ALA A 78 -5.38 -12.75 -4.00
CA ALA A 78 -4.43 -13.79 -3.60
C ALA A 78 -3.10 -13.63 -4.36
N CYS A 79 -3.16 -13.38 -5.67
CA CYS A 79 -1.96 -13.12 -6.46
C CYS A 79 -1.22 -11.86 -6.00
N ARG A 80 -1.95 -10.76 -5.76
CA ARG A 80 -1.36 -9.51 -5.28
C ARG A 80 -0.64 -9.68 -3.94
N ASN A 81 -1.25 -10.37 -2.99
CA ASN A 81 -0.66 -10.59 -1.67
C ASN A 81 0.58 -11.48 -1.77
N ASN A 82 0.51 -12.58 -2.54
CA ASN A 82 1.67 -13.43 -2.80
C ASN A 82 2.79 -12.68 -3.51
N MET A 83 2.47 -11.80 -4.46
CA MET A 83 3.44 -10.93 -5.13
C MET A 83 4.16 -10.03 -4.10
N ASN A 84 3.41 -9.35 -3.23
CA ASN A 84 3.96 -8.50 -2.17
C ASN A 84 4.83 -9.28 -1.17
N TRP A 85 4.35 -10.44 -0.72
CA TRP A 85 5.07 -11.29 0.22
C TRP A 85 6.38 -11.81 -0.40
N ASN A 86 6.35 -12.27 -1.66
CA ASN A 86 7.54 -12.74 -2.38
C ASN A 86 8.59 -11.64 -2.53
N SER A 87 8.19 -10.41 -2.90
CA SER A 87 9.11 -9.27 -2.95
C SER A 87 9.78 -8.99 -1.61
N LYS A 88 9.02 -9.01 -0.51
CA LYS A 88 9.56 -8.81 0.85
C LYS A 88 10.55 -9.89 1.25
N ASN A 89 10.34 -11.12 0.77
CA ASN A 89 11.15 -12.30 1.12
C ASN A 89 12.23 -12.63 0.08
N ARG A 90 12.47 -11.76 -0.92
CA ARG A 90 13.43 -11.98 -2.02
C ARG A 90 13.20 -13.31 -2.75
N LYS A 91 11.93 -13.66 -2.95
CA LYS A 91 11.53 -14.82 -3.74
C LYS A 91 10.98 -14.34 -5.09
N PRO A 92 11.17 -15.12 -6.17
CA PRO A 92 10.63 -14.78 -7.48
C PRO A 92 9.10 -14.77 -7.45
N HIS A 93 8.50 -13.92 -8.28
CA HIS A 93 7.06 -13.85 -8.44
C HIS A 93 6.47 -15.15 -9.03
N GLU A 94 5.50 -15.74 -8.35
CA GLU A 94 4.75 -16.90 -8.86
C GLU A 94 3.63 -16.48 -9.82
N CYS A 95 3.13 -15.26 -9.65
CA CYS A 95 2.14 -14.62 -10.49
C CYS A 95 2.33 -13.09 -10.41
N TYR A 96 1.79 -12.37 -11.38
CA TYR A 96 1.88 -10.92 -11.48
C TYR A 96 0.51 -10.32 -11.81
N THR A 97 0.05 -9.35 -11.03
CA THR A 97 -1.21 -8.64 -11.30
C THR A 97 -0.98 -7.52 -12.29
N PHE A 98 -1.77 -7.47 -13.37
CA PHE A 98 -1.61 -6.45 -14.42
C PHE A 98 -2.63 -5.32 -14.29
N ASN A 99 -3.93 -5.64 -14.40
CA ASN A 99 -4.99 -4.65 -14.30
C ASN A 99 -6.36 -5.29 -13.99
N VAL A 100 -7.36 -4.47 -13.66
CA VAL A 100 -8.76 -4.87 -13.51
C VAL A 100 -9.61 -4.10 -14.52
N TYR A 101 -10.44 -4.80 -15.28
CA TYR A 101 -11.23 -4.24 -16.38
C TYR A 101 -12.69 -3.98 -15.99
N ALA A 102 -13.45 -3.31 -16.87
CA ALA A 102 -14.83 -2.93 -16.58
C ALA A 102 -15.77 -4.15 -16.62
N SER A 103 -15.56 -5.07 -17.57
CA SER A 103 -16.25 -6.36 -17.67
C SER A 103 -15.29 -7.54 -17.88
N ASP A 104 -15.82 -8.76 -17.88
CA ASP A 104 -15.06 -9.98 -18.13
C ASP A 104 -14.60 -10.02 -19.60
N GLU A 105 -15.47 -9.58 -20.52
CA GLU A 105 -15.16 -9.48 -21.95
C GLU A 105 -14.02 -8.50 -22.23
N ASP A 106 -13.98 -7.36 -21.54
CA ASP A 106 -12.87 -6.41 -21.67
C ASP A 106 -11.53 -7.04 -21.23
N CYS A 107 -11.54 -7.86 -20.17
CA CYS A 107 -10.36 -8.61 -19.76
C CYS A 107 -9.92 -9.59 -20.86
N GLU A 108 -10.86 -10.36 -21.44
CA GLU A 108 -10.56 -11.33 -22.48
C GLU A 108 -9.95 -10.69 -23.74
N VAL A 109 -10.44 -9.50 -24.11
CA VAL A 109 -9.89 -8.74 -25.24
C VAL A 109 -8.41 -8.43 -25.01
N ILE A 110 -8.04 -7.95 -23.82
CA ILE A 110 -6.65 -7.64 -23.49
C ILE A 110 -5.83 -8.92 -23.29
N GLN A 111 -6.39 -9.96 -22.68
CA GLN A 111 -5.72 -11.26 -22.55
C GLN A 111 -5.31 -11.79 -23.92
N ARG A 112 -6.24 -11.81 -24.87
CA ARG A 112 -5.99 -12.26 -26.25
C ARG A 112 -4.98 -11.35 -26.96
N TYR A 113 -5.09 -10.04 -26.78
CA TYR A 113 -4.12 -9.07 -27.31
C TYR A 113 -2.71 -9.36 -26.79
N ASN A 114 -2.53 -9.57 -25.48
CA ASN A 114 -1.23 -9.85 -24.87
C ASN A 114 -0.64 -11.19 -25.34
N ILE A 115 -1.49 -12.20 -25.56
CA ILE A 115 -1.07 -13.49 -26.14
C ILE A 115 -0.60 -13.28 -27.59
N ASN A 116 -1.40 -12.63 -28.42
CA ASN A 116 -1.12 -12.43 -29.85
C ASN A 116 0.08 -11.52 -30.11
N THR A 117 0.35 -10.58 -29.21
CA THR A 117 1.48 -9.64 -29.33
C THR A 117 2.73 -10.10 -28.59
N LEU A 118 2.70 -11.27 -27.94
CA LEU A 118 3.81 -11.78 -27.13
C LEU A 118 4.31 -10.72 -26.14
N ALA A 119 3.37 -10.14 -25.38
CA ALA A 119 3.65 -9.10 -24.40
C ALA A 119 4.80 -9.52 -23.47
N LYS A 120 5.70 -8.58 -23.15
CA LYS A 120 6.89 -8.87 -22.32
C LYS A 120 6.49 -9.33 -20.93
N THR A 121 7.21 -10.32 -20.40
CA THR A 121 6.93 -10.97 -19.10
C THR A 121 8.13 -10.93 -18.16
N ASP A 122 9.02 -9.94 -18.35
CA ASP A 122 10.26 -9.80 -17.59
C ASP A 122 10.01 -9.54 -16.09
N PHE A 123 8.79 -9.12 -15.75
CA PHE A 123 8.32 -8.91 -14.38
C PHE A 123 8.27 -10.19 -13.54
N CYS A 124 8.34 -11.39 -14.13
CA CYS A 124 8.36 -12.64 -13.36
C CYS A 124 9.68 -12.91 -12.62
N ASN A 125 10.75 -12.19 -12.97
CA ASN A 125 12.09 -12.38 -12.40
C ASN A 125 12.47 -11.30 -11.37
N GLN A 126 11.51 -10.49 -10.92
CA GLN A 126 11.71 -9.44 -9.91
C GLN A 126 11.50 -9.97 -8.49
#